data_AF-A0AAE7JU05-F1
#
_entry.id   AF-A0AAE7JU05-F1
#
_cell.length_a   1.000
_cell.length_b   1.000
_cell.length_c   1.000
_cell.angle_alpha   90.00
_cell.angle_beta   90.00
_cell.angle_gamma   90.00
#
_symmetry.space_group_name_H-M   'P 1'
#
loop_
_entity.id
_entity.type
_entity.pdbx_description
1 polymer ?
#
loop_
_entity_poly.entity_id
_entity_poly.type
_entity_poly.pdbx_seq_one_letter_code
_entity_poly.pdbx_strand_id
1 'polypeptide(L)'
;MSDNGRLTESVNNMKYQAEKISFLSDCLVRAISEVVTDFAENELNPSYLKDTIKVFKSRVYADSLLNSLSSMIDYYYMDMAIRMGSKLENVRSIQYKKVQNNRISKKGGWLRFLKDNESLFNEKFANRDQMWDLHYYLWSEVYRADLVSLGVMETTTPPYEETVDEKTGKTVIEPDKLIAEYFYRTSFLHCDRTGNGHSSNIFLELNNFLKHNRSPILEYEVQKVRANGKASLVALPFFKVKESEYCFLGEGVVSYFAKISCKELKSNLDFRSKRNGELCDIEKEWGPVISLDTENNYECNGRLFFNVDHVLISKAEDSISINVISLMHVSRRILREMERILDVVLISKK
;
A
#
# COMPACT_ATOMS: atom_id res chain seq x y z
N MET A 1 20.65 -3.24 27.07
CA MET A 1 21.13 -3.63 25.73
C MET A 1 21.63 -2.38 25.03
N SER A 2 22.80 -2.44 24.39
CA SER A 2 23.28 -1.39 23.50
C SER A 2 22.41 -1.30 22.25
N ASP A 3 22.43 -0.16 21.56
CA ASP A 3 21.65 0.03 20.32
C ASP A 3 22.08 -0.95 19.23
N ASN A 4 23.38 -1.29 19.14
CA ASN A 4 23.87 -2.35 18.25
C ASN A 4 23.25 -3.73 18.54
N GLY A 5 23.03 -4.07 19.81
CA GLY A 5 22.35 -5.32 20.18
C GLY A 5 20.89 -5.35 19.72
N ARG A 6 20.20 -4.21 19.79
CA ARG A 6 18.80 -4.06 19.39
C ARG A 6 18.61 -4.04 17.88
N LEU A 7 19.50 -3.35 17.16
CA LEU A 7 19.53 -3.39 15.70
C LEU A 7 19.72 -4.83 15.22
N THR A 8 20.65 -5.57 15.82
CA THR A 8 20.85 -6.99 15.52
C THR A 8 19.59 -7.83 15.77
N GLU A 9 18.91 -7.60 16.90
CA GLU A 9 17.65 -8.30 17.22
C GLU A 9 16.52 -7.96 16.24
N SER A 10 16.33 -6.69 15.89
CA SER A 10 15.33 -6.26 14.92
C SER A 10 15.57 -6.88 13.54
N VAL A 11 16.83 -6.94 13.08
CA VAL A 11 17.23 -7.62 11.84
C VAL A 11 16.99 -9.13 11.92
N ASN A 12 17.28 -9.78 13.05
CA ASN A 12 17.00 -11.20 13.23
C ASN A 12 15.49 -11.49 13.21
N ASN A 13 14.69 -10.63 13.83
CA ASN A 13 13.23 -10.72 13.77
C ASN A 13 12.70 -10.50 12.35
N MET A 14 13.26 -9.53 11.60
CA MET A 14 12.94 -9.33 10.18
C MET A 14 13.31 -10.56 9.34
N LYS A 15 14.49 -11.17 9.54
CA LYS A 15 14.90 -12.42 8.88
C LYS A 15 13.92 -13.55 9.16
N TYR A 16 13.52 -13.73 10.42
CA TYR A 16 12.53 -14.74 10.79
C TYR A 16 11.18 -14.48 10.08
N GLN A 17 10.68 -13.24 10.07
CA GLN A 17 9.44 -12.92 9.36
C GLN A 17 9.58 -13.11 7.85
N ALA A 18 10.73 -12.78 7.26
CA ALA A 18 11.03 -12.99 5.84
C ALA A 18 11.01 -14.48 5.45
N GLU A 19 11.65 -15.34 6.23
CA GLU A 19 11.60 -16.79 6.05
C GLU A 19 10.17 -17.32 6.18
N LYS A 20 9.44 -16.84 7.18
CA LYS A 20 8.04 -17.19 7.40
C LYS A 20 7.14 -16.76 6.25
N ILE A 21 7.32 -15.54 5.72
CA ILE A 21 6.61 -15.03 4.54
C ILE A 21 6.87 -15.92 3.33
N SER A 22 8.13 -16.33 3.11
CA SER A 22 8.50 -17.25 2.03
C SER A 22 7.81 -18.60 2.16
N PHE A 23 7.92 -19.24 3.34
CA PHE A 23 7.28 -20.52 3.64
C PHE A 23 5.75 -20.47 3.49
N LEU A 24 5.12 -19.43 4.03
CA LEU A 24 3.66 -19.24 3.98
C LEU A 24 3.18 -18.96 2.56
N SER A 25 3.95 -18.21 1.77
CA SER A 25 3.67 -17.97 0.35
C SER A 25 3.63 -19.29 -0.44
N ASP A 26 4.62 -20.17 -0.23
CA ASP A 26 4.66 -21.47 -0.90
C ASP A 26 3.51 -22.39 -0.46
N CYS A 27 3.22 -22.41 0.85
CA CYS A 27 2.09 -23.15 1.39
C CYS A 27 0.74 -22.65 0.85
N LEU A 28 0.58 -21.32 0.76
CA LEU A 28 -0.61 -20.68 0.24
C LEU A 28 -0.81 -21.01 -1.25
N VAL A 29 0.23 -20.94 -2.07
CA VAL A 29 0.16 -21.33 -3.49
C VAL A 29 -0.31 -22.78 -3.64
N ARG A 30 0.28 -23.71 -2.87
CA ARG A 30 -0.14 -25.12 -2.89
C ARG A 30 -1.61 -25.28 -2.48
N ALA A 31 -2.03 -24.62 -1.39
CA ALA A 31 -3.40 -24.68 -0.92
C ALA A 31 -4.40 -24.06 -1.92
N ILE A 32 -4.02 -22.98 -2.60
CA ILE A 32 -4.85 -22.38 -3.66
C ILE A 32 -4.97 -23.34 -4.83
N SER A 33 -3.88 -23.98 -5.27
CA SER A 33 -3.92 -24.98 -6.34
C SER A 33 -4.85 -26.15 -5.98
N GLU A 34 -4.82 -26.64 -4.74
CA GLU A 34 -5.75 -27.68 -4.26
C GLU A 34 -7.21 -27.23 -4.40
N VAL A 35 -7.52 -25.97 -4.03
CA VAL A 35 -8.89 -25.42 -4.17
C VAL A 35 -9.28 -25.23 -5.63
N VAL A 36 -8.37 -24.74 -6.48
CA VAL A 36 -8.63 -24.52 -7.91
C VAL A 36 -8.90 -25.84 -8.63
N THR A 37 -8.13 -26.90 -8.34
CA THR A 37 -8.35 -28.23 -8.91
C THR A 37 -9.73 -28.76 -8.53
N ASP A 38 -10.09 -28.72 -7.25
CA ASP A 38 -11.43 -29.15 -6.79
C ASP A 38 -12.53 -28.35 -7.47
N PHE A 39 -12.33 -27.05 -7.64
CA PHE A 39 -13.30 -26.19 -8.27
C PHE A 39 -13.48 -26.52 -9.76
N ALA A 40 -12.39 -26.84 -10.47
CA ALA A 40 -12.43 -27.27 -11.86
C ALA A 40 -13.11 -28.63 -12.02
N GLU A 41 -12.85 -29.59 -11.12
CA GLU A 41 -13.48 -30.91 -11.10
C GLU A 41 -14.99 -30.85 -10.82
N ASN A 42 -15.46 -29.78 -10.15
CA ASN A 42 -16.87 -29.57 -9.79
C ASN A 42 -17.54 -28.47 -10.64
N GLU A 43 -17.16 -28.37 -11.92
CA GLU A 43 -17.79 -27.50 -12.93
C GLU A 43 -17.86 -26.00 -12.54
N LEU A 44 -16.88 -25.52 -11.76
CA LEU A 44 -16.81 -24.13 -11.28
C LEU A 44 -18.03 -23.72 -10.45
N ASN A 45 -18.69 -24.64 -9.74
CA ASN A 45 -19.86 -24.32 -8.92
C ASN A 45 -19.44 -23.63 -7.59
N PRO A 46 -19.76 -22.33 -7.38
CA PRO A 46 -19.35 -21.58 -6.19
C PRO A 46 -19.92 -22.13 -4.88
N SER A 47 -21.03 -22.88 -4.93
CA SER A 47 -21.63 -23.47 -3.72
C SER A 47 -20.76 -24.57 -3.10
N TYR A 48 -19.86 -25.18 -3.88
CA TYR A 48 -19.01 -26.29 -3.44
C TYR A 48 -17.79 -25.83 -2.61
N LEU A 49 -17.43 -24.55 -2.68
CA LEU A 49 -16.23 -24.02 -2.05
C LEU A 49 -16.42 -23.60 -0.59
N LYS A 50 -17.66 -23.45 -0.13
CA LYS A 50 -17.91 -23.01 1.25
C LYS A 50 -17.54 -24.14 2.23
N ASP A 51 -16.66 -23.81 3.17
CA ASP A 51 -16.34 -24.60 4.36
C ASP A 51 -15.60 -25.94 4.11
N THR A 52 -14.90 -26.07 2.99
CA THR A 52 -13.98 -27.22 2.78
C THR A 52 -12.69 -27.06 3.59
N ILE A 53 -12.07 -28.19 3.97
CA ILE A 53 -10.75 -28.19 4.65
C ILE A 53 -9.66 -27.49 3.82
N LYS A 54 -9.76 -27.55 2.48
CA LYS A 54 -8.81 -26.92 1.54
C LYS A 54 -8.93 -25.40 1.57
N VAL A 55 -10.17 -24.88 1.58
CA VAL A 55 -10.44 -23.44 1.73
C VAL A 55 -10.06 -22.94 3.13
N PHE A 56 -10.31 -23.74 4.17
CA PHE A 56 -9.84 -23.41 5.52
C PHE A 56 -8.31 -23.32 5.57
N LYS A 57 -7.60 -24.29 4.98
CA LYS A 57 -6.13 -24.31 4.90
C LYS A 57 -5.58 -23.09 4.17
N SER A 58 -6.15 -22.71 3.02
CA SER A 58 -5.70 -21.50 2.30
C SER A 58 -5.97 -20.22 3.10
N ARG A 59 -7.09 -20.14 3.83
CA ARG A 59 -7.39 -19.04 4.76
C ARG A 59 -6.33 -18.91 5.86
N VAL A 60 -6.00 -20.01 6.54
CA VAL A 60 -5.00 -20.01 7.62
C VAL A 60 -3.65 -19.50 7.11
N TYR A 61 -3.22 -19.91 5.92
CA TYR A 61 -1.97 -19.42 5.33
C TYR A 61 -2.06 -17.95 4.92
N ALA A 62 -3.18 -17.50 4.34
CA ALA A 62 -3.38 -16.11 3.96
C ALA A 62 -3.36 -15.16 5.18
N ASP A 63 -4.08 -15.51 6.25
CA ASP A 63 -4.12 -14.73 7.49
C ASP A 63 -2.75 -14.70 8.17
N SER A 64 -2.04 -15.84 8.19
CA SER A 64 -0.69 -15.94 8.73
C SER A 64 0.31 -15.11 7.93
N LEU A 65 0.17 -15.09 6.60
CA LEU A 65 1.02 -14.31 5.70
C LEU A 65 0.81 -12.81 5.94
N LEU A 66 -0.44 -12.38 6.07
CA LEU A 66 -0.83 -10.99 6.33
C LEU A 66 -0.27 -10.50 7.68
N ASN A 67 -0.37 -11.33 8.73
CA ASN A 67 0.21 -11.04 10.04
C ASN A 67 1.74 -10.98 10.01
N SER A 68 2.38 -11.87 9.24
CA SER A 68 3.84 -11.90 9.12
C SER A 68 4.36 -10.68 8.36
N LEU A 69 3.68 -10.25 7.30
CA LEU A 69 3.97 -9.00 6.59
C LEU A 69 3.87 -7.80 7.54
N SER A 70 2.77 -7.69 8.29
CA SER A 70 2.60 -6.57 9.22
C SER A 70 3.69 -6.59 10.30
N SER A 71 4.03 -7.76 10.85
CA SER A 71 5.08 -7.89 11.86
C SER A 71 6.47 -7.52 11.30
N MET A 72 6.73 -7.83 10.03
CA MET A 72 7.97 -7.44 9.36
C MET A 72 8.09 -5.92 9.22
N ILE A 73 7.01 -5.26 8.79
CA ILE A 73 6.93 -3.79 8.71
C ILE A 73 7.13 -3.16 10.09
N ASP A 74 6.52 -3.75 11.12
CA ASP A 74 6.66 -3.35 12.51
C ASP A 74 8.13 -3.36 12.97
N TYR A 75 8.85 -4.46 12.74
CA TYR A 75 10.28 -4.56 13.06
C TYR A 75 11.15 -3.60 12.25
N TYR A 76 10.79 -3.37 10.98
CA TYR A 76 11.49 -2.41 10.13
C TYR A 76 11.36 -0.98 10.64
N TYR A 77 10.15 -0.56 11.05
CA TYR A 77 9.94 0.76 11.65
C TYR A 77 10.74 0.93 12.95
N MET A 78 10.83 -0.12 13.78
CA MET A 78 11.68 -0.09 14.97
C MET A 78 13.15 0.09 14.62
N ASP A 79 13.69 -0.71 13.69
CA ASP A 79 15.08 -0.61 13.23
C ASP A 79 15.37 0.80 12.68
N MET A 80 14.49 1.31 11.81
CA MET A 80 14.59 2.66 11.26
C MET A 80 14.59 3.72 12.36
N ALA A 81 13.65 3.67 13.32
CA ALA A 81 13.60 4.66 14.40
C ALA A 81 14.88 4.67 15.24
N ILE A 82 15.45 3.49 15.54
CA ILE A 82 16.72 3.38 16.27
C ILE A 82 17.87 3.98 15.45
N ARG A 83 17.94 3.68 14.13
CA ARG A 83 18.97 4.26 13.25
C ARG A 83 18.86 5.78 13.10
N MET A 84 17.65 6.31 13.16
CA MET A 84 17.39 7.76 13.20
C MET A 84 17.74 8.39 14.55
N GLY A 85 18.15 7.62 15.57
CA GLY A 85 18.53 8.12 16.89
C GLY A 85 17.35 8.32 17.85
N SER A 86 16.19 7.72 17.58
CA SER A 86 15.03 7.79 18.46
C SER A 86 15.30 7.07 19.79
N LYS A 87 14.86 7.68 20.90
CA LYS A 87 14.82 7.00 22.20
C LYS A 87 13.72 5.95 22.20
N LEU A 88 13.99 4.77 22.79
CA LEU A 88 13.03 3.67 22.83
C LEU A 88 11.64 4.04 23.37
N GLU A 89 11.60 4.89 24.39
CA GLU A 89 10.34 5.34 24.99
C GLU A 89 9.43 6.11 24.03
N ASN A 90 9.97 6.59 22.90
CA ASN A 90 9.25 7.29 21.84
C ASN A 90 8.80 6.36 20.71
N VAL A 91 9.34 5.13 20.62
CA VAL A 91 8.92 4.12 19.63
C VAL A 91 7.63 3.46 20.12
N ARG A 92 6.52 4.22 20.08
CA ARG A 92 5.21 3.81 20.64
C ARG A 92 4.22 3.30 19.60
N SER A 93 4.37 3.70 18.33
CA SER A 93 3.52 3.25 17.24
C SER A 93 4.32 2.34 16.32
N ILE A 94 3.88 1.09 16.22
CA ILE A 94 4.60 0.05 15.48
C ILE A 94 3.93 -0.18 14.12
N GLN A 95 2.68 0.23 13.95
CA GLN A 95 1.92 0.13 12.71
C GLN A 95 1.59 1.52 12.19
N TYR A 96 2.20 1.89 11.07
CA TYR A 96 1.88 3.12 10.37
C TYR A 96 0.38 3.22 10.10
N LYS A 97 -0.25 4.32 10.52
CA LYS A 97 -1.61 4.68 10.16
C LYS A 97 -1.66 6.09 9.62
N LYS A 98 -2.25 6.17 8.42
CA LYS A 98 -2.77 7.32 7.66
C LYS A 98 -1.81 8.21 6.90
N VAL A 99 -2.21 8.42 5.64
CA VAL A 99 -2.16 9.69 4.93
C VAL A 99 -2.62 10.82 5.85
N GLN A 100 -1.69 11.54 6.47
CA GLN A 100 -1.97 12.85 7.06
C GLN A 100 -1.67 13.95 6.05
N ASN A 101 -2.32 13.88 4.89
CA ASN A 101 -2.26 14.97 3.91
C ASN A 101 -3.60 15.66 3.71
N ASN A 102 -4.33 15.85 4.82
CA ASN A 102 -5.52 16.70 4.86
C ASN A 102 -5.22 18.15 4.42
N ARG A 103 -3.93 18.56 4.40
CA ARG A 103 -3.47 19.90 4.02
C ARG A 103 -3.29 20.13 2.52
N ILE A 104 -3.00 19.12 1.68
CA ILE A 104 -3.09 19.26 0.20
C ILE A 104 -4.56 19.06 -0.25
N SER A 105 -5.45 19.75 0.46
CA SER A 105 -6.89 19.55 0.50
C SER A 105 -7.55 19.72 -0.88
N LYS A 106 -8.50 18.82 -1.19
CA LYS A 106 -9.87 19.07 -1.68
C LYS A 106 -10.13 20.07 -2.82
N LYS A 107 -9.11 20.62 -3.48
CA LYS A 107 -9.25 21.61 -4.56
C LYS A 107 -8.35 21.20 -5.72
N GLY A 108 -8.98 20.63 -6.75
CA GLY A 108 -8.32 20.28 -8.02
C GLY A 108 -7.40 19.05 -7.92
N GLY A 109 -7.42 18.19 -8.94
CA GLY A 109 -6.53 17.01 -8.99
C GLY A 109 -5.06 17.37 -8.94
N TRP A 110 -4.15 16.42 -8.68
CA TRP A 110 -2.71 16.68 -8.64
C TRP A 110 -2.19 17.51 -9.82
N LEU A 111 -2.56 17.16 -11.05
CA LEU A 111 -2.20 17.95 -12.25
C LEU A 111 -2.81 19.36 -12.26
N ARG A 112 -4.01 19.52 -11.69
CA ARG A 112 -4.67 20.82 -11.55
C ARG A 112 -4.16 21.58 -10.33
N PHE A 113 -3.73 20.95 -9.26
CA PHE A 113 -2.99 21.56 -8.18
C PHE A 113 -1.62 22.03 -8.70
N LEU A 114 -0.91 21.19 -9.46
CA LEU A 114 0.29 21.54 -10.20
C LEU A 114 0.05 22.72 -11.14
N LYS A 115 -1.09 22.75 -11.86
CA LYS A 115 -1.46 23.80 -12.81
C LYS A 115 -1.98 25.08 -12.14
N ASP A 116 -2.81 24.97 -11.13
CA ASP A 116 -3.41 26.08 -10.37
C ASP A 116 -2.36 26.74 -9.47
N ASN A 117 -1.32 26.00 -9.08
CA ASN A 117 -0.12 26.52 -8.44
C ASN A 117 1.06 26.58 -9.41
N GLU A 118 0.85 26.46 -10.73
CA GLU A 118 1.94 26.50 -11.73
C GLU A 118 2.62 27.85 -11.74
N SER A 119 1.87 28.94 -11.52
CA SER A 119 2.45 30.26 -11.34
C SER A 119 3.33 30.32 -10.08
N LEU A 120 2.85 29.82 -8.94
CA LEU A 120 3.61 29.72 -7.69
C LEU A 120 4.87 28.87 -7.88
N PHE A 121 4.76 27.76 -8.61
CA PHE A 121 5.86 26.85 -8.88
C PHE A 121 6.83 27.37 -9.94
N ASN A 122 6.39 28.11 -10.95
CA ASN A 122 7.27 28.73 -11.93
C ASN A 122 7.95 29.99 -11.39
N GLU A 123 7.29 30.67 -10.44
CA GLU A 123 7.83 31.80 -9.67
C GLU A 123 8.89 31.31 -8.67
N LYS A 124 8.62 30.22 -7.92
CA LYS A 124 9.57 29.65 -6.97
C LYS A 124 10.64 28.74 -7.64
N PHE A 125 10.32 27.94 -8.64
CA PHE A 125 11.19 26.87 -9.18
C PHE A 125 11.56 27.04 -10.67
N ALA A 126 12.69 26.45 -11.06
CA ALA A 126 13.35 26.68 -12.36
C ALA A 126 12.67 25.99 -13.53
N ASN A 127 12.28 24.73 -13.36
CA ASN A 127 11.62 23.90 -14.37
C ASN A 127 10.86 22.76 -13.68
N ARG A 128 9.88 22.16 -14.37
CA ARG A 128 9.15 20.96 -13.89
C ARG A 128 10.04 19.75 -13.60
N ASP A 129 11.28 19.74 -14.09
CA ASP A 129 12.27 18.68 -13.84
C ASP A 129 12.77 18.66 -12.38
N GLN A 130 12.50 19.71 -11.59
CA GLN A 130 12.72 19.76 -10.13
C GLN A 130 11.56 19.14 -9.34
N MET A 131 10.98 18.03 -9.81
CA MET A 131 9.92 17.31 -9.06
C MET A 131 10.34 16.95 -7.63
N TRP A 132 11.65 16.85 -7.38
CA TRP A 132 12.24 16.66 -6.05
C TRP A 132 11.94 17.81 -5.08
N ASP A 133 12.11 19.07 -5.50
CA ASP A 133 11.89 20.25 -4.66
C ASP A 133 10.41 20.38 -4.28
N LEU A 134 9.53 20.09 -5.24
CA LEU A 134 8.10 20.09 -5.01
C LEU A 134 7.67 18.96 -4.07
N HIS A 135 8.26 17.77 -4.21
CA HIS A 135 7.96 16.66 -3.32
C HIS A 135 8.34 17.01 -1.88
N TYR A 136 9.56 17.49 -1.64
CA TYR A 136 9.98 17.89 -0.31
C TYR A 136 9.16 19.07 0.23
N TYR A 137 8.85 20.07 -0.58
CA TYR A 137 7.97 21.16 -0.16
C TYR A 137 6.62 20.66 0.37
N LEU A 138 6.05 19.63 -0.25
CA LEU A 138 4.73 19.10 0.09
C LEU A 138 4.73 18.05 1.22
N TRP A 139 5.82 17.31 1.38
CA TRP A 139 5.88 16.15 2.27
C TRP A 139 6.81 16.31 3.47
N SER A 140 7.75 17.25 3.45
CA SER A 140 8.71 17.42 4.55
C SER A 140 8.04 17.80 5.87
N GLU A 141 6.90 18.47 5.84
CA GLU A 141 6.10 18.76 7.04
C GLU A 141 5.48 17.49 7.66
N VAL A 142 5.08 16.52 6.82
CA VAL A 142 4.58 15.22 7.28
C VAL A 142 5.74 14.43 7.90
N TYR A 143 6.89 14.37 7.21
CA TYR A 143 8.08 13.68 7.71
C TYR A 143 8.64 14.35 8.98
N ARG A 144 8.56 15.67 9.09
CA ARG A 144 8.89 16.39 10.34
C ARG A 144 7.99 15.94 11.48
N ALA A 145 6.67 15.89 11.27
CA ALA A 145 5.74 15.48 12.32
C ALA A 145 6.06 14.07 12.84
N ASP A 146 6.40 13.15 11.95
CA ASP A 146 6.85 11.80 12.30
C ASP A 146 8.17 11.85 13.10
N LEU A 147 9.18 12.56 12.63
CA LEU A 147 10.48 12.69 13.31
C LEU A 147 10.37 13.36 14.68
N VAL A 148 9.48 14.35 14.83
CA VAL A 148 9.14 14.96 16.12
C VAL A 148 8.48 13.94 17.04
N SER A 149 7.56 13.12 16.52
CA SER A 149 6.90 12.07 17.31
C SER A 149 7.89 10.99 17.79
N LEU A 150 8.93 10.72 17.01
CA LEU A 150 10.05 9.85 17.37
C LEU A 150 11.04 10.54 18.33
N GLY A 151 10.89 11.84 18.58
CA GLY A 151 11.82 12.64 19.39
C GLY A 151 13.22 12.78 18.79
N VAL A 152 13.33 12.66 17.46
CA VAL A 152 14.57 12.80 16.67
C VAL A 152 14.75 14.25 16.20
N MET A 153 13.65 14.99 16.05
CA MET A 153 13.63 16.38 15.59
C MET A 153 12.83 17.25 16.55
N GLU A 154 13.23 18.51 16.73
CA GLU A 154 12.49 19.47 17.54
C GLU A 154 11.30 20.03 16.76
N THR A 155 10.22 20.41 17.45
CA THR A 155 9.03 21.03 16.83
C THR A 155 9.34 22.34 16.10
N THR A 156 10.42 23.02 16.51
CA THR A 156 10.89 24.30 15.97
C THR A 156 11.83 24.15 14.77
N THR A 157 12.34 22.95 14.50
CA THR A 157 13.23 22.70 13.37
C THR A 157 12.44 22.91 12.06
N PRO A 158 12.90 23.78 11.15
CA PRO A 158 12.28 23.91 9.85
C PRO A 158 12.47 22.62 9.04
N PRO A 159 11.46 22.18 8.26
CA PRO A 159 11.54 20.92 7.55
C PRO A 159 12.43 20.97 6.29
N TYR A 160 12.75 22.17 5.83
CA TYR A 160 13.60 22.45 4.68
C TYR A 160 14.12 23.89 4.79
N GLU A 161 15.20 24.19 4.07
CA GLU A 161 15.68 25.54 3.82
C GLU A 161 15.27 25.98 2.40
N GLU A 162 14.89 27.25 2.27
CA GLU A 162 14.67 27.89 0.98
C GLU A 162 15.92 28.70 0.63
N THR A 163 16.70 28.25 -0.34
CA THR A 163 17.86 28.98 -0.88
C THR A 163 17.51 29.56 -2.25
N VAL A 164 18.31 30.50 -2.77
CA VAL A 164 18.12 31.05 -4.12
C VAL A 164 19.35 30.70 -4.96
N ASP A 165 19.14 30.00 -6.07
CA ASP A 165 20.17 29.72 -7.05
C ASP A 165 20.61 31.04 -7.71
N GLU A 166 21.86 31.44 -7.48
CA GLU A 166 22.40 32.74 -7.92
C GLU A 166 22.46 32.90 -9.44
N LYS A 167 22.48 31.79 -10.21
CA LYS A 167 22.57 31.82 -11.68
C LYS A 167 21.21 31.98 -12.33
N THR A 168 20.16 31.48 -11.68
CA THR A 168 18.79 31.46 -12.21
C THR A 168 17.86 32.41 -11.47
N GLY A 169 18.24 32.87 -10.28
CA GLY A 169 17.44 33.74 -9.41
C GLY A 169 16.25 33.03 -8.74
N LYS A 170 16.25 31.69 -8.71
CA LYS A 170 15.08 30.88 -8.33
C LYS A 170 15.28 30.11 -7.04
N THR A 171 14.20 29.83 -6.33
CA THR A 171 14.21 29.12 -5.06
C THR A 171 14.55 27.64 -5.26
N VAL A 172 15.46 27.15 -4.41
CA VAL A 172 15.79 25.72 -4.26
C VAL A 172 15.34 25.30 -2.87
N ILE A 173 14.70 24.12 -2.79
CA ILE A 173 14.24 23.54 -1.53
C ILE A 173 15.24 22.48 -1.12
N GLU A 174 16.00 22.75 -0.07
CA GLU A 174 16.91 21.77 0.51
C GLU A 174 16.26 21.17 1.76
N PRO A 175 15.79 19.92 1.72
CA PRO A 175 15.20 19.30 2.90
C PRO A 175 16.24 19.18 4.02
N ASP A 176 15.78 19.26 5.26
CA ASP A 176 16.63 18.92 6.40
C ASP A 176 17.19 17.49 6.23
N LYS A 177 18.44 17.28 6.65
CA LYS A 177 19.15 16.00 6.46
C LYS A 177 18.40 14.82 7.08
N LEU A 178 17.79 15.01 8.25
CA LEU A 178 17.01 13.97 8.92
C LEU A 178 15.73 13.65 8.16
N ILE A 179 15.11 14.66 7.52
CA ILE A 179 13.93 14.47 6.68
C ILE A 179 14.30 13.74 5.39
N ALA A 180 15.38 14.12 4.72
CA ALA A 180 15.86 13.44 3.53
C ALA A 180 16.22 11.97 3.83
N GLU A 181 16.88 11.72 4.96
CA GLU A 181 17.20 10.36 5.40
C GLU A 181 15.95 9.56 5.76
N TYR A 182 15.00 10.15 6.50
CA TYR A 182 13.73 9.51 6.83
C TYR A 182 12.94 9.15 5.57
N PHE A 183 12.82 10.09 4.63
CA PHE A 183 12.18 9.86 3.34
C PHE A 183 12.83 8.70 2.58
N TYR A 184 14.15 8.69 2.46
CA TYR A 184 14.88 7.60 1.80
C TYR A 184 14.57 6.23 2.43
N ARG A 185 14.41 6.20 3.75
CA ARG A 185 14.13 4.97 4.51
C ARG A 185 12.65 4.56 4.50
N THR A 186 11.71 5.46 4.27
CA THR A 186 10.28 5.17 4.54
C THR A 186 9.35 5.41 3.38
N SER A 187 9.77 6.12 2.33
CA SER A 187 8.94 6.53 1.20
C SER A 187 8.10 5.40 0.58
N PHE A 188 8.66 4.19 0.45
CA PHE A 188 7.95 3.02 -0.09
C PHE A 188 6.77 2.52 0.77
N LEU A 189 6.69 2.97 2.03
CA LEU A 189 5.59 2.68 2.98
C LEU A 189 4.57 3.83 3.06
N HIS A 190 4.94 5.04 2.63
CA HIS A 190 4.06 6.19 2.68
C HIS A 190 3.09 6.20 1.49
N CYS A 191 1.79 6.18 1.79
CA CYS A 191 0.74 6.49 0.83
C CYS A 191 0.85 7.95 0.37
N ASP A 192 1.56 8.17 -0.73
CA ASP A 192 1.67 9.49 -1.35
C ASP A 192 0.90 9.55 -2.67
N ARG A 193 0.53 10.75 -3.11
CA ARG A 193 -0.18 10.95 -4.40
C ARG A 193 0.67 10.62 -5.63
N THR A 194 1.93 10.22 -5.47
CA THR A 194 2.79 9.73 -6.56
C THR A 194 2.59 8.22 -6.80
N GLY A 195 1.91 7.54 -5.87
CA GLY A 195 1.50 6.15 -5.99
C GLY A 195 2.31 5.17 -5.18
N ASN A 196 3.18 5.66 -4.29
CA ASN A 196 3.92 4.79 -3.37
C ASN A 196 3.06 4.38 -2.18
N GLY A 197 3.46 3.30 -1.49
CA GLY A 197 2.90 2.86 -0.20
C GLY A 197 1.44 2.37 -0.18
N HIS A 198 0.66 2.58 -1.24
CA HIS A 198 -0.77 2.21 -1.30
C HIS A 198 -1.01 0.72 -1.10
N SER A 199 -0.30 -0.13 -1.81
CA SER A 199 -0.45 -1.58 -1.68
C SER A 199 -0.06 -2.10 -0.30
N SER A 200 1.01 -1.57 0.29
CA SER A 200 1.43 -1.87 1.66
C SER A 200 0.32 -1.51 2.66
N ASN A 201 -0.27 -0.32 2.50
CA ASN A 201 -1.32 0.18 3.39
C ASN A 201 -2.62 -0.62 3.26
N ILE A 202 -3.00 -1.07 2.06
CA ILE A 202 -4.15 -1.97 1.87
C ILE A 202 -4.01 -3.19 2.78
N PHE A 203 -2.85 -3.84 2.78
CA PHE A 203 -2.63 -5.05 3.59
C PHE A 203 -2.47 -4.75 5.08
N LEU A 204 -1.86 -3.62 5.47
CA LEU A 204 -1.85 -3.20 6.87
C LEU A 204 -3.27 -2.90 7.40
N GLU A 205 -4.14 -2.32 6.58
CA GLU A 205 -5.54 -2.07 6.93
C GLU A 205 -6.31 -3.39 7.09
N LEU A 206 -6.13 -4.34 6.18
CA LEU A 206 -6.72 -5.68 6.30
C LEU A 206 -6.20 -6.45 7.53
N ASN A 207 -4.92 -6.30 7.88
CA ASN A 207 -4.36 -6.91 9.08
C ASN A 207 -4.97 -6.31 10.37
N ASN A 208 -5.18 -4.99 10.38
CA ASN A 208 -5.88 -4.33 11.48
C ASN A 208 -7.33 -4.81 11.61
N PHE A 209 -8.04 -4.95 10.49
CA PHE A 209 -9.39 -5.50 10.45
C PHE A 209 -9.43 -6.92 11.05
N LEU A 210 -8.49 -7.79 10.65
CA LEU A 210 -8.31 -9.15 11.20
C LEU A 210 -8.15 -9.15 12.73
N LYS A 211 -7.31 -8.26 13.27
CA LYS A 211 -7.00 -8.17 14.71
C LYS A 211 -8.18 -7.71 15.57
N HIS A 212 -9.08 -6.89 15.03
CA HIS A 212 -10.19 -6.29 15.77
C HIS A 212 -11.50 -7.10 15.66
N ASN A 213 -11.38 -8.44 15.58
CA ASN A 213 -12.46 -9.43 15.72
C ASN A 213 -13.44 -9.59 14.55
N ARG A 214 -12.96 -9.62 13.30
CA ARG A 214 -13.59 -10.41 12.24
C ARG A 214 -12.53 -11.02 11.32
N SER A 215 -12.61 -12.34 11.10
CA SER A 215 -11.89 -12.97 10.00
C SER A 215 -12.52 -12.53 8.68
N PRO A 216 -11.85 -11.76 7.79
CA PRO A 216 -12.30 -11.63 6.42
C PRO A 216 -12.39 -13.03 5.85
N ILE A 217 -13.53 -13.34 5.26
CA ILE A 217 -13.76 -14.66 4.69
C ILE A 217 -12.97 -14.68 3.40
N LEU A 218 -11.96 -15.55 3.34
CA LEU A 218 -11.34 -15.91 2.07
C LEU A 218 -12.42 -16.53 1.19
N GLU A 219 -12.87 -15.78 0.19
CA GLU A 219 -13.80 -16.24 -0.84
C GLU A 219 -13.04 -16.38 -2.15
N TYR A 220 -13.48 -17.32 -3.00
CA TYR A 220 -12.91 -17.51 -4.32
C TYR A 220 -13.85 -16.93 -5.36
N GLU A 221 -13.31 -16.09 -6.23
CA GLU A 221 -14.03 -15.49 -7.34
C GLU A 221 -13.46 -16.03 -8.65
N VAL A 222 -14.33 -16.38 -9.59
CA VAL A 222 -13.88 -16.81 -10.93
C VAL A 222 -13.41 -15.58 -11.69
N GLN A 223 -12.17 -15.64 -12.18
CA GLN A 223 -11.50 -14.58 -12.91
C GLN A 223 -10.98 -15.13 -14.23
N LYS A 224 -11.06 -14.32 -15.28
CA LYS A 224 -10.42 -14.57 -16.56
C LYS A 224 -8.98 -14.07 -16.49
N VAL A 225 -8.03 -14.99 -16.60
CA VAL A 225 -6.59 -14.71 -16.61
C VAL A 225 -6.05 -14.98 -18.00
N ARG A 226 -5.24 -14.07 -18.55
CA ARG A 226 -4.56 -14.27 -19.83
C ARG A 226 -3.10 -14.66 -19.59
N ALA A 227 -2.68 -15.82 -20.09
CA ALA A 227 -1.30 -16.28 -20.07
C ALA A 227 -0.90 -16.74 -21.48
N ASN A 228 0.25 -16.27 -21.98
CA ASN A 228 0.77 -16.61 -23.31
C ASN A 228 -0.26 -16.43 -24.44
N GLY A 229 -1.04 -15.34 -24.38
CA GLY A 229 -2.08 -15.02 -25.36
C GLY A 229 -3.40 -15.78 -25.20
N LYS A 230 -3.47 -16.85 -24.38
CA LYS A 230 -4.68 -17.63 -24.12
C LYS A 230 -5.38 -17.15 -22.85
N ALA A 231 -6.70 -16.98 -22.92
CA ALA A 231 -7.52 -16.66 -21.76
C ALA A 231 -8.10 -17.94 -21.15
N SER A 232 -7.98 -18.07 -19.84
CA SER A 232 -8.53 -19.18 -19.05
C SER A 232 -9.27 -18.63 -17.83
N LEU A 233 -10.36 -19.30 -17.44
CA LEU A 233 -11.02 -19.01 -16.17
C LEU A 233 -10.26 -19.70 -15.03
N VAL A 234 -9.99 -18.96 -13.96
CA VAL A 234 -9.28 -19.43 -12.77
C VAL A 234 -10.02 -18.91 -11.54
N ALA A 235 -10.21 -19.74 -10.52
CA ALA A 235 -10.70 -19.28 -9.24
C ALA A 235 -9.57 -18.59 -8.46
N LEU A 236 -9.71 -17.29 -8.21
CA LEU A 236 -8.74 -16.52 -7.43
C LEU A 236 -9.28 -16.23 -6.03
N PRO A 237 -8.44 -16.33 -4.99
CA PRO A 237 -8.82 -16.01 -3.63
C PRO A 237 -8.84 -14.50 -3.35
N PHE A 238 -9.84 -14.05 -2.59
CA PHE A 238 -10.02 -12.68 -2.16
C PHE A 238 -10.34 -12.61 -0.66
N PHE A 239 -9.75 -11.64 0.04
CA PHE A 239 -10.22 -11.20 1.35
C PHE A 239 -11.48 -10.38 1.15
N LYS A 240 -12.64 -10.90 1.56
CA LYS A 240 -13.91 -10.20 1.44
C LYS A 240 -14.34 -9.56 2.75
N VAL A 241 -14.73 -8.29 2.67
CA VAL A 241 -15.32 -7.51 3.75
C VAL A 241 -16.71 -7.08 3.33
N LYS A 242 -17.73 -7.44 4.11
CA LYS A 242 -19.13 -7.08 3.84
C LYS A 242 -19.44 -5.68 4.37
N GLU A 243 -20.43 -5.02 3.79
CA GLU A 243 -20.88 -3.68 4.18
C GLU A 243 -21.19 -3.57 5.68
N SER A 244 -21.83 -4.59 6.25
CA SER A 244 -22.11 -4.70 7.69
C SER A 244 -20.87 -4.68 8.59
N GLU A 245 -19.67 -4.75 8.01
CA GLU A 245 -18.37 -4.88 8.67
C GLU A 245 -17.48 -3.67 8.42
N TYR A 246 -17.91 -2.72 7.58
CA TYR A 246 -17.11 -1.53 7.23
C TYR A 246 -16.79 -0.65 8.43
N CYS A 247 -17.54 -0.76 9.53
CA CYS A 247 -17.24 -0.06 10.78
C CYS A 247 -15.94 -0.55 11.45
N PHE A 248 -15.44 -1.74 11.13
CA PHE A 248 -14.19 -2.28 11.65
C PHE A 248 -12.97 -1.94 10.77
N LEU A 249 -13.18 -1.37 9.58
CA LEU A 249 -12.10 -0.85 8.75
C LEU A 249 -11.63 0.49 9.33
N GLY A 250 -10.35 0.56 9.69
CA GLY A 250 -9.69 1.83 9.98
C GLY A 250 -9.75 2.76 8.78
N GLU A 251 -9.60 4.06 8.97
CA GLU A 251 -9.59 4.98 7.83
C GLU A 251 -8.31 4.80 6.99
N GLY A 252 -8.50 4.59 5.69
CA GLY A 252 -7.47 4.17 4.75
C GLY A 252 -8.05 3.86 3.36
N VAL A 253 -7.23 3.23 2.51
CA VAL A 253 -7.56 2.94 1.10
C VAL A 253 -8.73 1.96 1.01
N VAL A 254 -8.75 0.91 1.83
CA VAL A 254 -9.82 -0.11 1.76
C VAL A 254 -11.14 0.47 2.25
N SER A 255 -11.14 1.18 3.38
CA SER A 255 -12.31 1.87 3.92
C SER A 255 -12.88 2.90 2.95
N TYR A 256 -12.03 3.60 2.20
CA TYR A 256 -12.45 4.52 1.15
C TYR A 256 -13.24 3.81 0.05
N PHE A 257 -12.63 2.79 -0.57
CA PHE A 257 -13.28 2.04 -1.65
C PHE A 257 -14.47 1.18 -1.16
N ALA A 258 -14.50 0.83 0.12
CA ALA A 258 -15.65 0.18 0.74
C ALA A 258 -16.86 1.14 0.79
N LYS A 259 -16.64 2.39 1.18
CA LYS A 259 -17.70 3.40 1.43
C LYS A 259 -18.15 4.16 0.19
N ILE A 260 -17.35 4.23 -0.87
CA ILE A 260 -17.77 4.82 -2.15
C ILE A 260 -18.87 3.97 -2.78
N SER A 261 -19.91 4.62 -3.33
CA SER A 261 -20.99 3.91 -4.01
C SER A 261 -20.49 3.25 -5.30
N CYS A 262 -21.05 2.10 -5.69
CA CYS A 262 -20.69 1.45 -6.96
C CYS A 262 -20.96 2.34 -8.16
N LYS A 263 -22.03 3.15 -8.13
CA LYS A 263 -22.34 4.13 -9.18
C LYS A 263 -21.23 5.17 -9.35
N GLU A 264 -20.75 5.73 -8.23
CA GLU A 264 -19.69 6.73 -8.24
C GLU A 264 -18.35 6.12 -8.65
N LEU A 265 -18.01 4.94 -8.13
CA LEU A 265 -16.81 4.22 -8.53
C LEU A 265 -16.82 3.89 -10.02
N LYS A 266 -17.93 3.36 -10.55
CA LYS A 266 -18.10 3.08 -11.99
C LYS A 266 -17.89 4.34 -12.81
N SER A 267 -18.49 5.47 -12.43
CA SER A 267 -18.28 6.74 -13.14
C SER A 267 -16.81 7.15 -13.18
N ASN A 268 -16.06 6.95 -12.09
CA ASN A 268 -14.63 7.22 -12.03
C ASN A 268 -13.80 6.26 -12.90
N LEU A 269 -14.17 4.97 -12.93
CA LEU A 269 -13.53 3.94 -13.76
C LEU A 269 -13.82 4.16 -15.26
N ASP A 270 -15.07 4.46 -15.63
CA ASP A 270 -15.45 4.81 -17.01
C ASP A 270 -14.66 6.02 -17.50
N PHE A 271 -14.49 7.02 -16.64
CA PHE A 271 -13.69 8.21 -16.96
C PHE A 271 -12.22 7.85 -17.23
N ARG A 272 -11.66 6.84 -16.55
CA ARG A 272 -10.31 6.31 -16.83
C ARG A 272 -10.24 5.62 -18.18
N SER A 273 -11.29 4.90 -18.59
CA SER A 273 -11.28 4.15 -19.86
C SER A 273 -11.22 5.07 -21.11
N LYS A 274 -11.66 6.33 -20.99
CA LYS A 274 -11.87 7.25 -22.12
C LYS A 274 -10.73 8.27 -22.32
N ARG A 275 -9.60 8.15 -21.62
CA ARG A 275 -8.85 9.34 -21.20
C ARG A 275 -7.72 9.86 -22.10
N ASN A 276 -7.65 11.21 -22.15
CA ASN A 276 -6.60 12.09 -22.67
C ASN A 276 -5.87 12.88 -21.54
N GLY A 277 -5.36 12.22 -20.50
CA GLY A 277 -4.45 12.85 -19.52
C GLY A 277 -5.05 13.66 -18.35
N GLU A 278 -6.37 13.68 -18.14
CA GLU A 278 -7.01 14.31 -16.96
C GLU A 278 -6.93 13.43 -15.69
N LEU A 279 -7.54 13.80 -14.54
CA LEU A 279 -7.65 12.98 -13.30
C LEU A 279 -9.12 12.91 -12.82
N CYS A 280 -9.57 11.76 -12.31
CA CYS A 280 -10.93 11.51 -11.83
C CYS A 280 -10.96 11.74 -10.33
N ASP A 281 -12.14 11.89 -9.73
CA ASP A 281 -12.27 12.33 -8.35
C ASP A 281 -11.48 11.47 -7.37
N ILE A 282 -11.43 10.15 -7.58
CA ILE A 282 -10.62 9.26 -6.75
C ILE A 282 -9.12 9.54 -6.91
N GLU A 283 -8.62 9.76 -8.14
CA GLU A 283 -7.21 10.08 -8.35
C GLU A 283 -6.84 11.50 -7.90
N LYS A 284 -7.81 12.41 -7.80
CA LYS A 284 -7.57 13.72 -7.19
C LYS A 284 -7.24 13.55 -5.70
N GLU A 285 -7.83 12.56 -5.06
CA GLU A 285 -7.64 12.25 -3.66
C GLU A 285 -6.38 11.40 -3.41
N TRP A 286 -6.23 10.30 -4.15
CA TRP A 286 -5.23 9.25 -3.92
C TRP A 286 -4.07 9.23 -4.92
N GLY A 287 -4.10 10.06 -5.97
CA GLY A 287 -3.13 10.01 -7.07
C GLY A 287 -3.53 9.02 -8.18
N PRO A 288 -2.74 8.92 -9.27
CA PRO A 288 -3.05 8.07 -10.44
C PRO A 288 -2.77 6.58 -10.18
N VAL A 289 -3.24 6.06 -9.05
CA VAL A 289 -2.94 4.71 -8.55
C VAL A 289 -3.91 3.65 -9.04
N ILE A 290 -4.99 4.07 -9.72
CA ILE A 290 -6.07 3.19 -10.17
C ILE A 290 -5.90 2.84 -11.63
N SER A 291 -5.92 1.54 -11.94
CA SER A 291 -6.06 1.05 -13.31
C SER A 291 -7.24 0.10 -13.45
N LEU A 292 -7.79 0.02 -14.67
CA LEU A 292 -8.88 -0.90 -14.99
C LEU A 292 -8.33 -2.31 -15.14
N ASP A 293 -9.08 -3.30 -14.65
CA ASP A 293 -8.88 -4.69 -15.04
C ASP A 293 -9.60 -4.93 -16.37
N THR A 294 -8.88 -4.77 -17.48
CA THR A 294 -9.45 -4.94 -18.82
C THR A 294 -9.58 -6.42 -19.20
N GLU A 295 -8.81 -7.32 -18.58
CA GLU A 295 -8.89 -8.76 -18.81
C GLU A 295 -10.21 -9.37 -18.35
N ASN A 296 -10.72 -8.94 -17.19
CA ASN A 296 -11.95 -9.47 -16.60
C ASN A 296 -13.23 -8.79 -17.10
N ASN A 297 -13.11 -7.78 -17.97
CA ASN A 297 -14.07 -6.68 -18.06
C ASN A 297 -14.23 -6.02 -16.68
N TYR A 298 -13.77 -4.78 -16.54
CA TYR A 298 -13.81 -4.04 -15.27
C TYR A 298 -15.22 -3.93 -14.65
N GLU A 299 -16.27 -4.30 -15.39
CA GLU A 299 -17.62 -4.56 -14.88
C GLU A 299 -18.07 -5.97 -15.29
N CYS A 300 -18.34 -6.84 -14.32
CA CYS A 300 -18.82 -8.20 -14.55
C CYS A 300 -19.68 -8.69 -13.38
N ASN A 301 -20.85 -9.28 -13.66
CA ASN A 301 -21.75 -9.88 -12.66
C ASN A 301 -22.08 -8.96 -11.45
N GLY A 302 -22.32 -7.66 -11.70
CA GLY A 302 -22.63 -6.69 -10.65
C GLY A 302 -21.43 -6.30 -9.77
N ARG A 303 -20.20 -6.61 -10.22
CA ARG A 303 -18.95 -6.25 -9.55
C ARG A 303 -18.09 -5.38 -10.45
N LEU A 304 -17.36 -4.46 -9.83
CA LEU A 304 -16.37 -3.61 -10.47
C LEU A 304 -14.96 -4.11 -10.13
N PHE A 305 -14.15 -4.43 -11.13
CA PHE A 305 -12.78 -4.92 -11.00
C PHE A 305 -11.77 -3.85 -11.41
N PHE A 306 -10.84 -3.54 -10.52
CA PHE A 306 -9.83 -2.50 -10.70
C PHE A 306 -8.59 -2.81 -9.88
N ASN A 307 -7.46 -2.20 -10.23
CA ASN A 307 -6.23 -2.32 -9.45
C ASN A 307 -5.94 -1.00 -8.73
N VAL A 308 -5.39 -1.09 -7.52
CA VAL A 308 -4.81 0.05 -6.77
C VAL A 308 -3.37 -0.30 -6.41
N ASP A 309 -2.38 0.41 -6.98
CA ASP A 309 -0.94 0.09 -6.82
C ASP A 309 -0.67 -1.42 -7.01
N HIS A 310 -1.14 -1.97 -8.14
CA HIS A 310 -1.03 -3.39 -8.51
C HIS A 310 -1.77 -4.40 -7.60
N VAL A 311 -2.62 -3.93 -6.68
CA VAL A 311 -3.51 -4.78 -5.89
C VAL A 311 -4.84 -4.88 -6.60
N LEU A 312 -5.23 -6.09 -7.02
CA LEU A 312 -6.54 -6.32 -7.63
C LEU A 312 -7.64 -6.24 -6.55
N ILE A 313 -8.64 -5.40 -6.81
CA ILE A 313 -9.79 -5.16 -5.95
C ILE A 313 -11.06 -5.39 -6.77
N SER A 314 -12.04 -6.03 -6.13
CA SER A 314 -13.41 -6.15 -6.64
C SER A 314 -14.39 -5.49 -5.68
N LYS A 315 -15.31 -4.67 -6.20
CA LYS A 315 -16.36 -3.99 -5.42
C LYS A 315 -17.74 -4.39 -5.93
N ALA A 316 -18.57 -4.92 -5.05
CA ALA A 316 -20.02 -5.05 -5.21
C ALA A 316 -20.75 -4.03 -4.33
N GLU A 317 -22.06 -3.88 -4.49
CA GLU A 317 -22.87 -2.99 -3.64
C GLU A 317 -22.65 -3.28 -2.15
N ASP A 318 -22.65 -4.55 -1.76
CA ASP A 318 -22.63 -5.02 -0.37
C ASP A 318 -21.26 -5.45 0.16
N SER A 319 -20.20 -5.37 -0.64
CA SER A 319 -18.90 -5.94 -0.27
C SER A 319 -17.73 -5.41 -1.09
N ILE A 320 -16.56 -5.38 -0.45
CA ILE A 320 -15.27 -5.16 -1.11
C ILE A 320 -14.40 -6.42 -0.94
N SER A 321 -13.70 -6.80 -2.00
CA SER A 321 -12.85 -7.98 -2.08
C SER A 321 -11.45 -7.58 -2.53
N ILE A 322 -10.42 -8.02 -1.80
CA ILE A 322 -9.01 -7.70 -2.10
C ILE A 322 -8.27 -8.99 -2.44
N ASN A 323 -7.60 -9.02 -3.59
CA ASN A 323 -6.95 -10.22 -4.08
C ASN A 323 -5.78 -10.66 -3.19
N VAL A 324 -5.77 -11.95 -2.84
CA VAL A 324 -4.76 -12.50 -1.93
C VAL A 324 -3.44 -12.80 -2.65
N ILE A 325 -3.44 -13.04 -3.96
CA ILE A 325 -2.19 -13.21 -4.72
C ILE A 325 -1.39 -11.90 -4.71
N SER A 326 -2.05 -10.74 -4.78
CA SER A 326 -1.40 -9.44 -4.63
C SER A 326 -0.63 -9.29 -3.31
N LEU A 327 -1.06 -9.93 -2.21
CA LEU A 327 -0.32 -9.92 -0.93
C LEU A 327 1.08 -10.51 -1.08
N MET A 328 1.22 -11.61 -1.84
CA MET A 328 2.50 -12.25 -2.06
C MET A 328 3.46 -11.35 -2.86
N HIS A 329 2.94 -10.69 -3.91
CA HIS A 329 3.73 -9.78 -4.73
C HIS A 329 4.20 -8.57 -3.92
N VAL A 330 3.30 -7.98 -3.13
CA VAL A 330 3.59 -6.82 -2.28
C VAL A 330 4.56 -7.18 -1.18
N SER A 331 4.41 -8.35 -0.54
CA SER A 331 5.36 -8.82 0.48
C SER A 331 6.77 -8.97 -0.09
N ARG A 332 6.91 -9.52 -1.31
CA ARG A 332 8.22 -9.61 -1.99
C ARG A 332 8.81 -8.25 -2.36
N ARG A 333 7.98 -7.30 -2.80
CA ARG A 333 8.42 -5.93 -3.12
C ARG A 333 8.96 -5.24 -1.87
N ILE A 334 8.18 -5.27 -0.79
CA ILE A 334 8.53 -4.67 0.51
C ILE A 334 9.84 -5.27 1.04
N LEU A 335 9.98 -6.60 1.01
CA LEU A 335 11.21 -7.26 1.45
C LEU A 335 12.44 -6.77 0.68
N ARG A 336 12.36 -6.65 -0.65
CA ARG A 336 13.47 -6.15 -1.47
C ARG A 336 13.84 -4.70 -1.16
N GLU A 337 12.84 -3.85 -0.91
CA GLU A 337 13.10 -2.46 -0.50
C GLU A 337 13.79 -2.41 0.87
N MET A 338 13.35 -3.24 1.83
CA MET A 338 13.99 -3.32 3.14
C MET A 338 15.43 -3.83 3.05
N GLU A 339 15.68 -4.89 2.27
CA GLU A 339 17.04 -5.41 2.01
C GLU A 339 17.95 -4.33 1.41
N ARG A 340 17.44 -3.59 0.41
CA ARG A 340 18.18 -2.49 -0.25
C ARG A 340 18.51 -1.36 0.71
N ILE A 341 17.56 -0.92 1.53
CA ILE A 341 17.73 0.23 2.43
C ILE A 341 18.64 -0.11 3.61
N LEU A 342 18.51 -1.32 4.15
CA LEU A 342 19.30 -1.77 5.29
C LEU A 342 20.68 -2.32 4.91
N ASP A 343 20.89 -2.58 3.61
CA ASP A 343 22.07 -3.28 3.08
C ASP A 343 22.29 -4.64 3.76
N VAL A 344 21.20 -5.42 3.84
CA VAL A 344 21.21 -6.77 4.42
C VAL A 344 20.48 -7.77 3.53
N VAL A 345 20.82 -9.04 3.68
CA VAL A 345 20.07 -10.15 3.09
C VAL A 345 19.09 -10.69 4.15
N LEU A 346 17.80 -10.59 3.88
CA LEU A 346 16.73 -11.06 4.76
C LEU A 346 16.31 -12.50 4.43
N ILE A 347 16.43 -12.93 3.18
CA ILE A 347 16.22 -14.33 2.77
C ILE A 347 17.52 -14.90 2.21
N SER A 348 18.07 -15.91 2.87
CA SER A 348 19.17 -16.68 2.30
C SER A 348 18.72 -17.37 1.01
N LYS A 349 19.35 -17.05 -0.13
CA LYS A 349 19.18 -17.82 -1.37
C LYS A 349 19.69 -19.23 -1.10
N LYS A 350 18.79 -20.21 -1.09
CA LYS A 350 19.14 -21.63 -1.08
C LYS A 350 19.49 -22.11 -2.48
#